data_AF-A0A069D390-F1
#
_entry.id   AF-A0A069D390-F1
#
_cell.length_a   1.000
_cell.length_b   1.000
_cell.length_c   1.000
_cell.angle_alpha   90.00
_cell.angle_beta   90.00
_cell.angle_gamma   90.00
#
_symmetry.space_group_name_H-M   'P 1'
#
loop_
_entity.id
_entity.type
_entity.pdbx_description
1 polymer ?
#
loop_
_entity_poly.entity_id
_entity_poly.type
_entity_poly.pdbx_seq_one_letter_code
_entity_poly.pdbx_strand_id
1 'polypeptide(L)'
;MYSPLQMAADLPEHYERFMDAFQFIKDVAVDWDDSKYLEAEPGNYITVARKAKGTDNWFIGCTSSEERHTSVLNFNFLDPDKKYIATIYADAKDAHYKTNPQAYTIQKGIVTSKTLLKLKTAPGGGYAISIIKIKDESKLKGLKELTGHI
;
A
#
# COMPACT_ATOMS: atom_id res chain seq x y z
N MET A 1 0.35 0.12 -11.79
CA MET A 1 0.06 -0.07 -13.24
C MET A 1 -0.58 -1.44 -13.43
N TYR A 2 -1.71 -1.54 -14.12
CA TYR A 2 -2.37 -2.84 -14.32
C TYR A 2 -1.69 -3.62 -15.46
N SER A 3 -1.36 -4.87 -15.18
CA SER A 3 -0.96 -5.88 -16.16
C SER A 3 -1.13 -7.25 -15.50
N PRO A 4 -1.68 -8.27 -16.20
CA PRO A 4 -1.73 -9.65 -15.69
C PRO A 4 -0.35 -10.31 -15.65
N LEU A 5 0.67 -9.69 -16.24
CA LEU A 5 2.07 -10.07 -16.19
C LEU A 5 2.89 -8.93 -15.57
N GLN A 6 3.38 -9.13 -14.35
CA GLN A 6 4.24 -8.18 -13.63
C GLN A 6 5.63 -8.78 -13.48
N MET A 7 6.66 -7.98 -13.77
CA MET A 7 8.05 -8.39 -13.65
C MET A 7 8.70 -7.68 -12.45
N ALA A 8 9.37 -8.44 -11.59
CA ALA A 8 10.35 -7.92 -10.65
C ALA A 8 11.67 -7.74 -11.44
N ALA A 9 11.93 -6.50 -11.88
CA ALA A 9 12.92 -6.23 -12.92
C ALA A 9 14.37 -6.03 -12.43
N ASP A 10 14.58 -5.94 -11.11
CA ASP A 10 15.93 -5.76 -10.56
C ASP A 10 16.66 -7.09 -10.39
N LEU A 11 17.95 -7.02 -10.12
CA LEU A 11 18.77 -8.20 -9.81
C LEU A 11 18.37 -8.81 -8.46
N PRO A 12 18.37 -10.15 -8.32
CA PRO A 12 18.08 -10.81 -7.04
C PRO A 12 18.88 -10.25 -5.85
N GLU A 13 20.16 -9.97 -6.06
CA GLU A 13 21.08 -9.45 -5.04
C GLU A 13 20.67 -8.06 -4.53
N HIS A 14 19.96 -7.27 -5.35
CA HIS A 14 19.41 -5.99 -4.93
C HIS A 14 18.15 -6.16 -4.07
N TYR A 15 17.30 -7.14 -4.38
CA TYR A 15 16.14 -7.46 -3.55
C TYR A 15 16.54 -7.98 -2.17
N GLU A 16 17.61 -8.78 -2.10
CA GLU A 16 18.12 -9.32 -0.84
C GLU A 16 18.53 -8.24 0.18
N ARG A 17 18.90 -7.04 -0.31
CA ARG A 17 19.22 -5.88 0.55
C ARG A 17 18.00 -5.21 1.17
N PHE A 18 16.80 -5.43 0.60
CA PHE A 18 15.55 -4.77 0.98
C PHE A 18 14.40 -5.79 1.07
N MET A 19 14.67 -6.95 1.69
CA MET A 19 13.73 -8.07 1.77
C MET A 19 12.42 -7.73 2.48
N ASP A 20 12.48 -6.79 3.42
CA ASP A 20 11.32 -6.22 4.10
C ASP A 20 10.39 -5.50 3.11
N ALA A 21 10.92 -4.63 2.25
CA ALA A 21 10.15 -3.96 1.19
C ALA A 21 9.73 -4.93 0.07
N PHE A 22 10.62 -5.86 -0.30
CA PHE A 22 10.35 -6.88 -1.33
C PHE A 22 9.17 -7.79 -0.96
N GLN A 23 8.81 -7.89 0.32
CA GLN A 23 7.64 -8.63 0.77
C GLN A 23 6.34 -8.15 0.09
N PHE A 24 6.20 -6.86 -0.22
CA PHE A 24 5.04 -6.38 -0.99
C PHE A 24 4.98 -7.00 -2.39
N ILE A 25 6.12 -7.06 -3.08
CA ILE A 25 6.22 -7.63 -4.44
C ILE A 25 5.90 -9.14 -4.42
N LYS A 26 6.26 -9.83 -3.34
CA LYS A 26 5.91 -11.25 -3.15
C LYS A 26 4.42 -11.46 -2.88
N ASP A 27 3.78 -10.54 -2.16
CA ASP A 27 2.39 -10.67 -1.72
C ASP A 27 1.37 -10.16 -2.76
N VAL A 28 1.74 -9.20 -3.59
CA VAL A 28 0.83 -8.51 -4.49
C VAL A 28 0.26 -9.46 -5.57
N ALA A 29 -1.06 -9.43 -5.73
CA ALA A 29 -1.72 -10.17 -6.79
C ALA A 29 -1.47 -9.52 -8.18
N VAL A 30 -1.73 -10.28 -9.24
CA VAL A 30 -1.65 -9.80 -10.63
C VAL A 30 -3.02 -9.73 -11.32
N ASP A 31 -4.04 -10.37 -10.74
CA ASP A 31 -5.41 -10.41 -11.27
C ASP A 31 -6.42 -10.02 -10.18
N TRP A 32 -7.53 -9.37 -10.59
CA TRP A 32 -8.38 -8.59 -9.69
C TRP A 32 -9.87 -8.85 -9.93
N ASP A 33 -10.64 -9.08 -8.86
CA ASP A 33 -12.11 -9.15 -8.93
C ASP A 33 -12.76 -7.76 -8.96
N ASP A 34 -12.11 -6.77 -8.33
CA ASP A 34 -12.62 -5.40 -8.24
C ASP A 34 -11.45 -4.41 -8.26
N SER A 35 -11.70 -3.21 -8.77
CA SER A 35 -10.75 -2.10 -8.82
C SER A 35 -11.49 -0.79 -8.53
N LYS A 36 -11.04 -0.09 -7.49
CA LYS A 36 -11.54 1.22 -7.07
C LYS A 36 -10.45 2.26 -7.30
N TYR A 37 -10.74 3.25 -8.13
CA TYR A 37 -9.90 4.43 -8.31
C TYR A 37 -10.27 5.42 -7.20
N LEU A 38 -9.41 5.53 -6.18
CA LEU A 38 -9.68 6.35 -5.00
C LEU A 38 -9.39 7.82 -5.29
N GLU A 39 -8.30 8.08 -6.00
CA GLU A 39 -7.83 9.41 -6.37
C GLU A 39 -7.19 9.32 -7.76
N ALA A 40 -7.44 10.30 -8.62
CA ALA A 40 -6.80 10.36 -9.93
C ALA A 40 -6.80 11.80 -10.45
N GLU A 41 -5.62 12.34 -10.71
CA GLU A 41 -5.42 13.62 -11.38
C GLU A 41 -4.28 13.43 -12.39
N PRO A 42 -4.55 13.49 -13.71
CA PRO A 42 -3.55 13.29 -14.75
C PRO A 42 -2.31 14.17 -14.56
N GLY A 43 -1.12 13.58 -14.64
CA GLY A 43 0.14 14.30 -14.43
C GLY A 43 0.48 14.62 -12.97
N ASN A 44 -0.41 14.35 -12.01
CA ASN A 44 -0.19 14.66 -10.60
C ASN A 44 -0.17 13.41 -9.72
N TYR A 45 -1.25 12.64 -9.65
CA TYR A 45 -1.29 11.46 -8.79
C TYR A 45 -2.35 10.46 -9.24
N ILE A 46 -2.15 9.20 -8.85
CA ILE A 46 -3.19 8.17 -8.92
C ILE A 46 -3.07 7.25 -7.72
N THR A 47 -4.21 6.98 -7.08
CA THR A 47 -4.36 6.05 -5.97
C THR A 47 -5.43 5.03 -6.32
N VAL A 48 -5.07 3.74 -6.35
CA VAL A 48 -5.98 2.66 -6.73
C VAL A 48 -5.99 1.58 -5.65
N ALA A 49 -7.18 1.15 -5.23
CA ALA A 49 -7.39 -0.05 -4.44
C ALA A 49 -7.92 -1.18 -5.31
N ARG A 50 -7.38 -2.39 -5.17
CA ARG A 50 -7.80 -3.56 -5.97
C ARG A 50 -8.01 -4.78 -5.08
N LYS A 51 -9.09 -5.52 -5.34
CA LYS A 51 -9.42 -6.77 -4.64
C LYS A 51 -8.80 -7.93 -5.42
N ALA A 52 -7.90 -8.68 -4.79
CA ALA A 52 -7.24 -9.80 -5.44
C ALA A 52 -8.24 -10.92 -5.75
N LYS A 53 -8.19 -11.43 -6.98
CA LYS A 53 -9.17 -12.38 -7.52
C LYS A 53 -9.32 -13.64 -6.67
N GLY A 54 -10.56 -14.02 -6.38
CA GLY A 54 -10.91 -15.20 -5.57
C GLY A 54 -10.54 -15.07 -4.09
N THR A 55 -10.21 -13.87 -3.62
CA THR A 55 -9.85 -13.60 -2.22
C THR A 55 -10.57 -12.37 -1.70
N ASP A 56 -10.50 -12.15 -0.39
CA ASP A 56 -10.93 -10.90 0.22
C ASP A 56 -9.77 -9.96 0.55
N ASN A 57 -8.61 -10.19 -0.05
CA ASN A 57 -7.44 -9.34 0.16
C ASN A 57 -7.50 -8.14 -0.78
N TRP A 58 -7.08 -6.99 -0.25
CA TRP A 58 -7.02 -5.74 -1.00
C TRP A 58 -5.58 -5.23 -1.06
N PHE A 59 -5.27 -4.54 -2.15
CA PHE A 59 -3.98 -3.91 -2.36
C PHE A 59 -4.19 -2.48 -2.82
N ILE A 60 -3.50 -1.53 -2.19
CA ILE A 60 -3.53 -0.12 -2.57
C ILE A 60 -2.16 0.25 -3.12
N GLY A 61 -2.13 1.00 -4.21
CA GLY A 61 -0.93 1.65 -4.71
C GLY A 61 -1.22 3.12 -5.03
N CYS A 62 -0.31 3.99 -4.60
CA CYS A 62 -0.28 5.40 -4.97
C CYS A 62 1.04 5.73 -5.65
N THR A 63 0.99 6.55 -6.69
CA THR A 63 2.16 7.19 -7.29
C THR A 63 1.86 8.67 -7.46
N SER A 64 2.86 9.51 -7.15
CA SER A 64 2.82 10.96 -7.31
C SER A 64 3.82 11.42 -8.37
N SER A 65 3.58 12.62 -8.90
CA SER A 65 4.48 13.35 -9.79
C SER A 65 5.66 13.95 -9.02
N GLU A 66 6.36 14.90 -9.62
CA GLU A 66 7.45 15.65 -8.99
C GLU A 66 6.99 16.45 -7.76
N GLU A 67 5.69 16.67 -7.60
CA GLU A 67 5.11 17.34 -6.45
C GLU A 67 4.68 16.32 -5.37
N ARG A 68 4.66 16.78 -4.11
CA ARG A 68 4.12 15.96 -3.02
C ARG A 68 2.60 15.84 -3.15
N HIS A 69 2.08 14.65 -2.92
CA HIS A 69 0.65 14.38 -2.76
C HIS A 69 0.33 13.96 -1.32
N THR A 70 -0.82 14.41 -0.81
CA THR A 70 -1.37 13.95 0.48
C THR A 70 -2.71 13.28 0.23
N SER A 71 -2.74 11.97 0.38
CA SER A 71 -3.96 11.18 0.23
C SER A 71 -4.80 11.17 1.50
N VAL A 72 -6.12 11.15 1.33
CA VAL A 72 -7.07 10.83 2.42
C VAL A 72 -7.78 9.53 2.07
N LEU A 73 -7.23 8.42 2.57
CA LEU A 73 -7.72 7.08 2.27
C LEU A 73 -8.87 6.70 3.18
N ASN A 74 -10.05 6.52 2.59
CA ASN A 74 -11.21 5.93 3.25
C ASN A 74 -11.32 4.45 2.87
N PHE A 75 -11.33 3.58 3.87
CA PHE A 75 -11.34 2.13 3.68
C PHE A 75 -12.76 1.55 3.59
N ASN A 76 -13.78 2.37 3.32
CA ASN A 76 -15.20 1.97 3.24
C ASN A 76 -15.52 0.88 2.21
N PHE A 77 -14.61 0.56 1.30
CA PHE A 77 -14.72 -0.55 0.35
C PHE A 77 -14.41 -1.92 0.96
N LEU A 78 -13.84 -1.97 2.17
CA LEU A 78 -13.65 -3.21 2.92
C LEU A 78 -14.98 -3.75 3.45
N ASP A 79 -15.02 -5.06 3.71
CA ASP A 79 -16.23 -5.71 4.24
C ASP A 79 -16.63 -5.09 5.60
N PRO A 80 -17.91 -4.73 5.79
CA PRO A 80 -18.41 -4.25 7.07
C PRO A 80 -18.12 -5.22 8.21
N ASP A 81 -17.74 -4.65 9.37
CA ASP A 81 -17.45 -5.38 10.61
C ASP A 81 -16.36 -6.47 10.49
N LYS A 82 -15.53 -6.41 9.44
CA LYS A 82 -14.33 -7.24 9.29
C LYS A 82 -13.08 -6.46 9.63
N LYS A 83 -12.12 -7.17 10.23
CA LYS A 83 -10.78 -6.68 10.52
C LYS A 83 -9.79 -7.22 9.49
N TYR A 84 -8.84 -6.37 9.13
CA TYR A 84 -7.78 -6.70 8.21
C TYR A 84 -6.45 -6.30 8.84
N ILE A 85 -5.39 -6.99 8.45
CA ILE A 85 -4.03 -6.55 8.74
C ILE A 85 -3.54 -5.77 7.54
N ALA A 86 -3.28 -4.49 7.74
CA ALA A 86 -2.64 -3.64 6.76
C ALA A 86 -1.12 -3.59 7.01
N THR A 87 -0.34 -3.73 5.94
CA THR A 87 1.09 -3.40 5.93
C THR A 87 1.30 -2.27 4.93
N ILE A 88 1.72 -1.11 5.44
CA ILE A 88 1.92 0.13 4.69
C ILE A 88 3.42 0.26 4.42
N TYR A 89 3.77 0.35 3.15
CA TYR A 89 5.11 0.63 2.63
C TYR A 89 5.06 2.04 2.06
N ALA A 90 5.66 3.02 2.74
CA ALA A 90 5.54 4.42 2.35
C ALA A 90 6.90 5.12 2.37
N ASP A 91 7.00 6.21 1.63
CA ASP A 91 8.15 7.10 1.68
C ASP A 91 8.48 7.53 3.12
N ALA A 92 9.76 7.58 3.46
CA ALA A 92 10.19 8.22 4.69
C ALA A 92 9.99 9.74 4.61
N LYS A 93 9.99 10.43 5.77
CA LYS A 93 9.76 11.88 5.85
C LYS A 93 10.76 12.70 5.02
N ASP A 94 11.99 12.23 4.91
CA ASP A 94 13.11 12.82 4.18
C ASP A 94 13.41 12.13 2.84
N ALA A 95 12.50 11.26 2.38
CA ALA A 95 12.62 10.63 1.07
C ALA A 95 12.47 11.64 -0.06
N HIS A 96 13.17 11.39 -1.16
CA HIS A 96 13.11 12.20 -2.38
C HIS A 96 13.70 11.42 -3.55
N TYR A 97 13.03 11.39 -4.70
CA TYR A 97 13.45 10.58 -5.85
C TYR A 97 14.92 10.81 -6.29
N LYS A 98 15.39 12.06 -6.22
CA LYS A 98 16.75 12.45 -6.63
C LYS A 98 17.83 12.28 -5.55
N THR A 99 17.56 12.67 -4.31
CA THR A 99 18.59 12.83 -3.27
C THR A 99 18.57 11.73 -2.22
N ASN A 100 17.42 11.09 -1.99
CA ASN A 100 17.26 10.04 -0.99
C ASN A 100 16.16 9.03 -1.40
N PRO A 101 16.33 8.30 -2.51
CA PRO A 101 15.26 7.48 -3.09
C PRO A 101 14.99 6.17 -2.35
N GLN A 102 15.92 5.70 -1.52
CA GLN A 102 15.84 4.41 -0.83
C GLN A 102 15.25 4.53 0.57
N ALA A 103 14.85 5.73 1.00
CA ALA A 103 14.31 5.94 2.33
C ALA A 103 12.81 5.62 2.37
N TYR A 104 12.45 4.55 3.07
CA TYR A 104 11.07 4.13 3.24
C TYR A 104 10.78 3.76 4.71
N THR A 105 9.50 3.65 5.02
CA THR A 105 9.00 3.13 6.30
C THR A 105 8.01 2.01 6.05
N ILE A 106 8.00 1.04 6.96
CA ILE A 106 7.03 -0.06 6.93
C ILE A 106 6.28 -0.06 8.26
N GLN A 107 4.96 0.07 8.18
CA GLN A 107 4.08 0.05 9.34
C GLN A 107 3.01 -1.02 9.18
N LYS A 108 2.79 -1.80 10.24
CA LYS A 108 1.81 -2.88 10.25
C LYS A 108 0.80 -2.66 11.36
N GLY A 109 -0.47 -2.84 11.05
CA GLY A 109 -1.53 -2.69 12.04
C GLY A 109 -2.89 -3.12 11.53
N ILE A 110 -3.91 -2.84 12.32
CA ILE A 110 -5.28 -3.29 12.10
C ILE A 110 -6.05 -2.18 11.40
N VAL A 111 -6.80 -2.54 10.35
CA VAL A 111 -7.73 -1.63 9.67
C VAL A 111 -9.11 -2.29 9.51
N THR A 112 -10.13 -1.45 9.38
CA THR A 112 -11.53 -1.85 9.15
C THR A 112 -12.14 -0.95 8.08
N SER A 113 -13.38 -1.21 7.68
CA SER A 113 -14.11 -0.33 6.76
C SER A 113 -14.34 1.09 7.28
N LYS A 114 -14.13 1.34 8.58
CA LYS A 114 -14.23 2.66 9.23
C LYS A 114 -12.89 3.39 9.30
N THR A 115 -11.80 2.75 8.91
CA THR A 115 -10.46 3.33 8.99
C THR A 115 -10.32 4.49 8.01
N LEU A 116 -9.73 5.59 8.49
CA LEU A 116 -9.31 6.73 7.70
C LEU A 116 -7.83 7.01 7.94
N LEU A 117 -7.04 6.98 6.88
CA LEU A 117 -5.60 7.24 6.93
C LEU A 117 -5.25 8.44 6.05
N LYS A 118 -4.35 9.28 6.53
CA LYS A 118 -3.71 10.32 5.74
C LYS A 118 -2.25 9.95 5.51
N LEU A 119 -1.89 9.77 4.25
CA LEU A 119 -0.55 9.39 3.83
C LEU A 119 0.05 10.49 2.95
N LYS A 120 1.31 10.82 3.20
CA LYS A 120 2.07 11.76 2.39
C LYS A 120 3.06 11.02 1.51
N THR A 121 3.18 11.47 0.28
CA THR A 121 4.20 11.00 -0.66
C THR A 121 5.34 12.02 -0.72
N ALA A 122 6.54 11.51 -0.98
CA ALA A 122 7.67 12.34 -1.37
C ALA A 122 7.49 12.81 -2.83
N PRO A 123 8.25 13.85 -3.26
CA PRO A 123 8.44 14.16 -4.67
C PRO A 123 8.87 12.93 -5.47
N GLY A 124 8.12 12.58 -6.52
CA GLY A 124 8.34 11.41 -7.38
C GLY A 124 8.17 10.07 -6.65
N GLY A 125 7.46 10.08 -5.52
CA GLY A 125 7.33 8.95 -4.63
C GLY A 125 5.99 8.24 -4.73
N GLY A 126 5.58 7.66 -3.61
CA GLY A 126 4.37 6.85 -3.54
C GLY A 126 4.27 6.04 -2.26
N TYR A 127 3.27 5.17 -2.24
CA TYR A 127 3.14 4.17 -1.20
C TYR A 127 2.38 2.96 -1.73
N ALA A 128 2.58 1.84 -1.07
CA ALA A 128 1.90 0.59 -1.32
C ALA A 128 1.34 0.02 -0.02
N ILE A 129 0.16 -0.60 -0.07
CA ILE A 129 -0.49 -1.17 1.10
C ILE A 129 -1.01 -2.56 0.75
N SER A 130 -0.59 -3.58 1.50
CA SER A 130 -1.27 -4.87 1.48
C SER A 130 -2.29 -4.92 2.62
N ILE A 131 -3.51 -5.33 2.32
CA ILE A 131 -4.63 -5.41 3.27
C ILE A 131 -5.15 -6.84 3.24
N ILE A 132 -4.72 -7.64 4.22
CA ILE A 132 -4.97 -9.07 4.25
C ILE A 132 -6.10 -9.36 5.24
N LYS A 133 -7.15 -10.04 4.76
CA LYS A 133 -8.28 -10.45 5.62
C LYS A 133 -7.78 -11.44 6.66
N ILE A 134 -8.09 -11.19 7.92
CA ILE A 134 -7.73 -12.14 8.96
C ILE A 134 -8.63 -13.37 8.87
N LYS A 135 -8.02 -14.55 9.07
CA LYS A 135 -8.74 -15.82 9.25
C LYS A 135 -8.65 -16.33 10.68
N ASP A 136 -7.72 -15.76 11.46
CA ASP A 136 -7.41 -16.14 12.83
C ASP A 136 -7.09 -14.87 13.63
N GLU A 137 -7.79 -14.68 14.74
CA GLU A 137 -7.63 -13.52 15.63
C GLU A 137 -6.28 -13.51 16.36
N SER A 138 -5.61 -14.66 16.48
CA SER A 138 -4.26 -14.75 17.08
C SER A 138 -3.25 -13.82 16.39
N LYS A 139 -3.44 -13.58 15.08
CA LYS A 139 -2.60 -12.69 14.26
C LYS A 139 -2.76 -11.21 14.58
N LEU A 140 -3.79 -10.83 15.32
CA LEU A 140 -4.02 -9.46 15.78
C LEU A 140 -3.21 -9.13 17.04
N LYS A 141 -2.70 -10.13 17.76
CA LYS A 141 -2.05 -9.94 19.05
C LYS A 141 -0.82 -9.03 18.90
N GLY A 142 -0.82 -7.91 19.61
CA GLY A 142 0.27 -6.93 19.59
C GLY A 142 0.20 -5.89 18.47
N LEU A 143 -0.76 -6.00 17.55
CA LEU A 143 -1.00 -4.97 16.54
C LEU A 143 -1.95 -3.89 17.06
N LYS A 144 -1.66 -2.64 16.73
CA LYS A 144 -2.51 -1.49 17.03
C LYS A 144 -3.39 -1.18 15.83
N GLU A 145 -4.53 -0.54 16.07
CA GLU A 145 -5.35 0.03 15.00
C GLU A 145 -4.62 1.19 14.34
N LEU A 146 -4.57 1.19 13.02
CA LEU A 146 -4.00 2.29 12.25
C LEU A 146 -5.08 3.36 12.08
N THR A 147 -4.78 4.57 12.54
CA THR A 147 -5.68 5.72 12.40
C THR A 147 -4.86 7.01 12.24
N GLY A 148 -5.41 7.98 11.52
CA GLY A 148 -4.85 9.33 11.48
C GLY A 148 -3.72 9.52 10.46
N HIS A 149 -2.70 10.29 10.84
CA HIS A 149 -1.59 10.65 9.96
C HIS A 149 -0.48 9.63 10.13
N ILE A 150 -0.10 9.01 9.01
CA ILE A 150 0.97 8.02 8.93
C ILE A 150 2.06 8.58 8.02
#